data_AF-A0A4U0WMS3-F1
#
_entry.id   AF-A0A4U0WMS3-F1
#
_cell.length_a   1.000
_cell.length_b   1.000
_cell.length_c   1.000
_cell.angle_alpha   90.00
_cell.angle_beta   90.00
_cell.angle_gamma   90.00
#
_symmetry.space_group_name_H-M   'P 1'
#
loop_
_entity.id
_entity.type
_entity.pdbx_description
1 polymer ?
#
loop_
_entity_poly.entity_id
_entity_poly.type
_entity_poly.pdbx_seq_one_letter_code
_entity_poly.pdbx_strand_id
1 'polypeptide(L)'
;CNQIIPKEDLRIFRGVPKVYVYTGTSGKNVNCYYCGNCTSHVYHYQDAMPDKVIVRTLLLDGGDAMPATGEIFAEGRLGWVRDLQDGLKGQPNGTM
;
A
#
# COMPACT_ATOMS: atom_id res chain seq x y z
N CYS A 1 1.70 4.06 0.81
CA CYS A 1 2.48 3.22 -0.12
C CYS A 1 2.38 1.76 0.27
N ASN A 2 2.40 0.90 -0.74
CA ASN A 2 2.39 -0.55 -0.59
C ASN A 2 3.54 -1.12 -1.42
N GLN A 3 4.17 -2.20 -0.96
CA GLN A 3 5.17 -2.93 -1.73
C GLN A 3 4.70 -4.36 -1.95
N ILE A 4 4.84 -4.84 -3.19
CA ILE A 4 4.61 -6.24 -3.52
C ILE A 4 5.92 -6.99 -3.31
N ILE A 5 5.91 -8.02 -2.46
CA ILE A 5 7.09 -8.86 -2.17
C ILE A 5 6.72 -10.35 -2.26
N PRO A 6 7.70 -11.25 -2.42
CA PRO A 6 7.49 -12.69 -2.22
C PRO A 6 6.91 -12.97 -0.83
N LYS A 7 6.00 -13.95 -0.74
CA LYS A 7 5.32 -14.28 0.52
C LYS A 7 6.31 -14.75 1.60
N GLU A 8 7.32 -15.51 1.21
CA GLU A 8 8.37 -16.07 2.05
C GLU A 8 9.27 -15.03 2.71
N ASP A 9 9.33 -13.81 2.16
CA ASP A 9 10.11 -12.69 2.70
C ASP A 9 9.39 -12.00 3.88
N LEU A 10 8.08 -12.22 4.04
CA LEU A 10 7.32 -11.69 5.18
C LEU A 10 7.32 -12.68 6.35
N ARG A 11 7.86 -12.24 7.50
CA ARG A 11 7.81 -13.00 8.76
C ARG A 11 7.17 -12.17 9.86
N ILE A 12 6.15 -12.73 10.51
CA ILE A 12 5.50 -12.14 11.69
C ILE A 12 6.13 -12.76 12.94
N PHE A 13 6.95 -11.98 13.65
CA PHE A 13 7.63 -12.45 14.86
C PHE A 13 6.76 -12.41 16.11
N ARG A 14 5.79 -11.48 16.17
CA ARG A 14 4.91 -11.27 17.32
C ARG A 14 3.52 -10.82 16.89
N GLY A 15 2.52 -11.22 17.67
CA GLY A 15 1.12 -10.88 17.42
C GLY A 15 0.47 -11.79 16.36
N VAL A 16 -0.86 -11.83 16.38
CA VAL A 16 -1.67 -12.57 15.41
C VAL A 16 -2.61 -11.57 14.75
N PRO A 17 -2.37 -11.19 13.47
CA PRO A 17 -3.27 -10.30 12.76
C PRO A 17 -4.68 -10.90 12.65
N LYS A 18 -5.70 -10.06 12.79
CA LYS A 18 -7.05 -10.40 12.37
C LYS A 18 -7.14 -10.31 10.85
N VAL A 19 -8.13 -10.99 10.26
CA VAL A 19 -8.35 -10.99 8.81
C VAL A 19 -9.81 -10.68 8.50
N TYR A 20 -10.03 -9.86 7.48
CA TYR A 20 -11.29 -9.80 6.76
C TYR A 20 -11.04 -10.03 5.27
N VAL A 21 -12.07 -10.47 4.56
CA VAL A 21 -12.00 -10.84 3.14
C VAL A 21 -13.03 -10.04 2.36
N TYR A 22 -12.62 -9.52 1.20
CA TYR A 22 -13.53 -8.91 0.23
C TYR A 22 -13.16 -9.32 -1.20
N THR A 23 -14.10 -9.19 -2.12
CA THR A 23 -13.86 -9.49 -3.55
C THR A 23 -13.21 -8.29 -4.23
N GLY A 24 -12.00 -8.46 -4.77
CA GLY A 24 -11.30 -7.44 -5.53
C GLY A 24 -11.86 -7.25 -6.93
N THR A 25 -11.39 -6.22 -7.65
CA THR A 25 -11.80 -5.96 -9.05
C THR A 25 -11.43 -7.10 -10.01
N SER A 26 -10.47 -7.95 -9.63
CA SER A 26 -10.11 -9.18 -10.33
C SER A 26 -11.16 -10.28 -10.23
N GLY A 27 -12.21 -10.09 -9.42
CA GLY A 27 -13.20 -11.13 -9.08
C GLY A 27 -12.67 -12.20 -8.11
N LYS A 28 -11.46 -12.02 -7.57
CA LYS A 28 -10.82 -12.93 -6.61
C LYS A 28 -10.79 -12.31 -5.22
N ASN A 29 -10.60 -13.14 -4.19
CA ASN A 29 -10.55 -12.65 -2.83
C ASN A 29 -9.28 -11.84 -2.56
N VAL A 30 -9.46 -10.81 -1.73
CA VAL A 30 -8.41 -10.05 -1.09
C VAL A 30 -8.55 -10.26 0.42
N ASN A 31 -7.53 -10.87 1.00
CA ASN A 31 -7.44 -11.16 2.43
C ASN A 31 -6.62 -10.04 3.07
N CYS A 32 -7.25 -9.21 3.90
CA CYS A 32 -6.64 -8.07 4.56
C CYS A 32 -6.25 -8.41 5.99
N TYR A 33 -4.94 -8.44 6.29
CA TYR A 33 -4.43 -8.74 7.62
C TYR A 33 -4.10 -7.46 8.38
N TYR A 34 -4.68 -7.32 9.57
CA TYR A 34 -4.61 -6.09 10.36
C TYR A 34 -4.45 -6.36 11.85
N CYS A 35 -3.92 -5.37 12.58
CA CYS A 35 -3.83 -5.42 14.04
C CYS A 35 -5.23 -5.26 14.65
N GLY A 36 -5.66 -6.23 15.45
CA GLY A 36 -6.97 -6.20 16.10
C GLY A 36 -7.14 -5.12 17.18
N ASN A 37 -6.06 -4.44 17.58
CA ASN A 37 -6.07 -3.40 18.60
C ASN A 37 -6.06 -1.98 18.00
N CYS A 38 -5.05 -1.67 17.18
CA CYS A 38 -4.87 -0.33 16.59
C CYS A 38 -5.42 -0.20 15.16
N THR A 39 -6.03 -1.25 14.63
CA THR A 39 -6.65 -1.32 13.28
C THR A 39 -5.71 -1.08 12.09
N SER A 40 -4.40 -0.92 12.34
CA SER A 40 -3.39 -0.79 11.30
C SER A 40 -3.34 -2.05 10.44
N HIS A 41 -3.44 -1.88 9.12
CA HIS A 41 -3.34 -2.97 8.16
C HIS A 41 -1.87 -3.22 7.87
N VAL A 42 -1.40 -4.45 8.06
CA VAL A 42 0.03 -4.79 7.96
C VAL A 42 0.35 -5.27 6.54
N TYR A 43 -0.45 -6.19 6.02
CA TYR A 43 -0.29 -6.70 4.65
C TYR A 43 -1.61 -7.26 4.10
N HIS A 44 -1.69 -7.36 2.78
CA HIS A 44 -2.78 -8.03 2.09
C HIS A 44 -2.24 -9.25 1.32
N TYR A 45 -3.06 -10.28 1.21
CA TYR A 45 -2.84 -11.44 0.34
C TYR A 45 -3.97 -11.51 -0.69
N GLN A 46 -3.64 -11.59 -1.96
CA GLN A 46 -4.63 -11.67 -3.04
C GLN A 46 -4.59 -13.05 -3.67
N ASP A 47 -5.73 -13.71 -3.80
CA ASP A 47 -5.82 -15.02 -4.47
C ASP A 47 -5.42 -14.92 -5.96
N ALA A 48 -5.46 -13.71 -6.54
CA ALA A 48 -4.97 -13.44 -7.89
C ALA A 48 -3.42 -13.46 -8.02
N MET A 49 -2.69 -13.39 -6.90
CA MET A 49 -1.22 -13.39 -6.84
C MET A 49 -0.74 -14.26 -5.66
N PRO A 50 -0.89 -15.60 -5.74
CA PRO A 50 -0.75 -16.50 -4.59
C PRO A 50 0.68 -16.60 -4.01
N ASP A 51 1.71 -16.27 -4.78
CA ASP A 51 3.10 -16.32 -4.31
C ASP A 51 3.60 -14.98 -3.75
N LYS A 52 2.71 -13.98 -3.68
CA LYS A 52 3.08 -12.61 -3.30
C LYS A 52 2.18 -12.07 -2.20
N VAL A 53 2.72 -11.14 -1.43
CA VAL A 53 1.98 -10.33 -0.47
C VAL A 53 2.23 -8.85 -0.71
N ILE A 54 1.26 -8.04 -0.31
CA ILE A 54 1.32 -6.58 -0.42
C ILE A 54 1.50 -6.01 0.98
N VAL A 55 2.73 -5.59 1.29
CA VAL A 55 3.08 -5.03 2.60
C VAL A 55 2.87 -3.52 2.61
N ARG A 56 2.40 -3.00 3.73
CA ARG A 56 2.14 -1.57 3.94
C ARG A 56 3.43 -0.88 4.39
N THR A 57 4.15 -0.25 3.47
CA THR A 57 5.48 0.31 3.73
C THR A 57 5.47 1.46 4.74
N LEU A 58 4.35 2.16 4.88
CA LEU A 58 4.18 3.23 5.88
C LEU A 58 4.40 2.73 7.33
N LEU A 59 4.23 1.43 7.58
CA LEU A 59 4.40 0.83 8.90
C LEU A 59 5.82 0.25 9.12
N LEU A 60 6.70 0.36 8.13
CA LEU A 60 8.06 -0.17 8.19
C LEU A 60 9.03 0.96 8.52
N ASP A 61 9.97 0.68 9.43
CA ASP A 61 11.14 1.53 9.60
C ASP A 61 11.93 1.56 8.29
N GLY A 62 12.24 2.77 7.80
CA GLY A 62 12.89 2.99 6.49
C GLY A 62 11.96 2.83 5.28
N GLY A 63 10.65 2.64 5.49
CA GLY A 63 9.68 2.52 4.41
C GLY A 63 9.50 3.78 3.56
N ASP A 64 9.94 4.93 4.07
CA ASP A 64 10.01 6.23 3.39
C ASP A 64 11.14 6.30 2.35
N ALA A 65 12.22 5.54 2.55
CA ALA A 65 13.31 5.42 1.57
C ALA A 65 13.02 4.42 0.45
N MET A 66 11.94 3.63 0.55
CA MET A 66 11.57 2.66 -0.47
C MET A 66 10.95 3.36 -1.70
N PRO A 67 11.48 3.15 -2.90
CA PRO A 67 10.92 3.76 -4.10
C PRO A 67 9.58 3.14 -4.47
N ALA A 68 8.70 3.93 -5.09
CA ALA A 68 7.52 3.38 -5.73
C ALA A 68 7.93 2.51 -6.93
N THR A 69 7.55 1.23 -6.93
CA THR A 69 7.85 0.30 -8.03
C THR A 69 6.72 0.15 -9.05
N GLY A 70 5.58 0.79 -8.82
CA GLY A 70 4.44 0.78 -9.72
C GLY A 70 3.25 1.55 -9.17
N GLU A 71 2.34 1.93 -10.06
CA GLU A 71 1.05 2.57 -9.73
C GLU A 71 -0.08 1.66 -10.25
N ILE A 72 -1.05 1.37 -9.40
CA ILE A 72 -2.24 0.58 -9.74
C ILE A 72 -3.46 1.48 -9.52
N PHE A 73 -4.39 1.51 -10.48
CA PHE A 73 -5.54 2.42 -10.51
C PHE A 73 -5.17 3.90 -10.58
N ALA A 74 -4.21 4.25 -11.44
CA ALA A 74 -3.82 5.63 -11.68
C ALA A 74 -5.01 6.51 -12.14
N GLU A 75 -6.01 5.89 -12.78
CA GLU A 75 -7.25 6.52 -13.22
C GLU A 75 -8.12 6.99 -12.04
N GLY A 76 -7.97 6.38 -10.86
CA GLY A 76 -8.66 6.76 -9.63
C GLY A 76 -8.01 7.92 -8.87
N ARG A 77 -6.95 8.53 -9.43
CA ARG A 77 -6.28 9.68 -8.81
C ARG A 77 -7.28 10.83 -8.63
N LEU A 78 -7.31 11.40 -7.42
CA LEU A 78 -8.16 12.55 -7.11
C LEU A 78 -7.75 13.74 -7.98
N GLY A 79 -8.74 14.44 -8.56
CA GLY A 79 -8.50 15.55 -9.51
C GLY A 79 -7.54 16.62 -8.98
N TRP A 80 -7.71 17.00 -7.70
CA TRP A 80 -6.87 18.02 -7.06
C TRP A 80 -5.39 17.65 -6.97
N VAL A 81 -5.00 16.37 -7.10
CA VAL A 81 -3.58 15.98 -7.13
C VAL A 81 -2.90 16.56 -8.36
N ARG A 82 -3.60 16.64 -9.50
CA ARG A 82 -3.08 17.27 -10.72
C ARG A 82 -3.04 18.78 -10.56
N ASP A 83 -4.14 19.36 -10.07
CA ASP A 83 -4.25 20.81 -9.85
C ASP A 83 -3.15 21.32 -8.89
N LEU A 84 -2.83 20.57 -7.83
CA LEU A 84 -1.75 20.87 -6.91
C LEU A 84 -0.39 20.84 -7.61
N GLN A 85 -0.11 19.80 -8.41
CA GLN A 85 1.14 19.72 -9.16
C GLN A 85 1.30 20.90 -10.12
N ASP A 86 0.23 21.30 -10.81
CA ASP A 86 0.26 22.42 -11.74
C ASP A 86 0.39 23.77 -11.03
N GLY A 87 -0.27 23.94 -9.88
CA GLY A 87 -0.11 25.12 -9.02
C GLY A 87 1.31 25.27 -8.48
N LEU A 88 1.97 24.17 -8.10
CA LEU A 88 3.35 24.18 -7.61
C LEU A 88 4.37 24.50 -8.71
N LYS A 89 4.14 24.08 -9.96
CA LYS A 89 5.00 24.44 -11.11
C LYS A 89 5.00 25.94 -11.41
N GLY A 90 3.95 26.65 -11.01
CA GLY A 90 3.84 28.11 -11.15
C GLY A 90 4.55 28.92 -10.06
N GLN A 91 5.10 28.27 -9.03
CA GLN A 91 5.85 28.95 -7.98
C GLN A 91 7.34 28.99 -8.34
N PRO A 92 7.98 30.18 -8.42
CA PRO A 92 9.43 30.26 -8.55
C PRO A 92 10.05 29.59 -7.31
N ASN A 93 10.94 28.61 -7.56
CA ASN A 93 11.69 27.80 -6.60
C ASN A 93 11.47 28.15 -5.12
N GLY A 94 10.82 27.21 -4.43
CA GLY A 94 10.50 27.29 -3.01
C GLY A 94 11.64 27.82 -2.14
N THR A 95 11.33 28.89 -1.42
CA THR A 95 11.93 29.12 -0.11
C THR A 95 11.08 28.33 0.87
N MET A 96 11.63 27.21 1.37
CA MET A 96 11.29 26.72 2.70
C MET A 96 12.25 27.37 3.69
#